data_AF-A0A161MHH9-F1
#
_entry.id   AF-A0A161MHH9-F1
#
_cell.length_a   1.000
_cell.length_b   1.000
_cell.length_c   1.000
_cell.angle_alpha   90.00
_cell.angle_beta   90.00
_cell.angle_gamma   90.00
#
_symmetry.space_group_name_H-M   'P 1'
#
loop_
_entity.id
_entity.type
_entity.pdbx_description
1 polymer ?
#
loop_
_entity_poly.entity_id
_entity_poly.type
_entity_poly.pdbx_seq_one_letter_code
_entity_poly.pdbx_strand_id
1 'polypeptide(L)'
;YSMPCRKWLFSYLLRFGYIRGVFGSSETMMTHTGTCDDVPEHMFDSVAALCGGGPAYVYMVIESLADGAVRCGVPRDLALKLASQTIVGAGKMVLETGKHPGQLKDEVCSPAGTTITAVHELEKSGI
;
A
#
# COMPACT_ATOMS: atom_id res chain seq x y z
N TYR A 1 2.51 -22.81 10.08
CA TYR A 1 3.16 -21.51 10.26
C TYR A 1 2.90 -21.01 11.67
N SER A 2 3.97 -20.98 12.47
CA SER A 2 3.94 -20.86 13.94
C SER A 2 3.50 -19.47 14.40
N MET A 3 3.13 -19.39 15.68
CA MET A 3 2.36 -18.36 16.36
C MET A 3 2.98 -16.95 16.61
N PRO A 4 4.21 -16.57 16.22
CA PRO A 4 4.70 -15.19 16.48
C PRO A 4 3.93 -14.10 15.73
N CYS A 5 3.35 -14.40 14.56
CA CYS A 5 2.68 -13.39 13.73
C CYS A 5 1.36 -12.89 14.31
N ARG A 6 0.60 -13.70 15.06
CA ARG A 6 -0.77 -13.31 15.51
C ARG A 6 -0.79 -12.12 16.47
N LYS A 7 0.20 -11.98 17.36
CA LYS A 7 0.25 -10.86 18.32
C LYS A 7 0.63 -9.54 17.67
N TRP A 8 1.50 -9.58 16.66
CA TRP A 8 1.86 -8.40 15.86
C TRP A 8 0.71 -8.00 14.92
N LEU A 9 0.07 -8.98 14.27
CA LEU A 9 -1.11 -8.77 13.41
C LEU A 9 -2.23 -8.06 14.16
N PHE A 10 -2.58 -8.52 15.37
CA PHE A 10 -3.67 -7.93 16.14
C PHE A 10 -3.39 -6.49 16.55
N SER A 11 -2.16 -6.17 16.98
CA SER A 11 -1.79 -4.80 17.35
C SER A 11 -1.69 -3.86 16.14
N TYR A 12 -1.39 -4.35 14.94
CA TYR A 12 -1.27 -3.53 13.72
C TYR A 12 -2.63 -3.37 13.01
N LEU A 13 -3.44 -4.43 12.95
CA LEU A 13 -4.81 -4.42 12.44
C LEU A 13 -5.73 -3.53 13.30
N LEU A 14 -5.60 -3.55 14.63
CA LEU A 14 -6.34 -2.64 15.52
C LEU A 14 -5.89 -1.18 15.41
N ARG A 15 -4.63 -0.94 15.04
CA ARG A 15 -4.07 0.42 14.90
C ARG A 15 -4.42 1.07 13.55
N PHE A 16 -4.92 0.29 12.58
CA PHE A 16 -5.35 0.75 11.26
C PHE A 16 -6.81 0.36 10.91
N GLY A 17 -7.58 -0.19 11.85
CA GLY A 17 -9.05 -0.30 11.77
C GLY A 17 -9.66 -1.43 10.92
N TYR A 18 -8.91 -2.36 10.34
CA TYR A 18 -9.41 -3.14 9.19
C TYR A 18 -10.43 -4.29 9.42
N ILE A 19 -11.13 -4.38 10.57
CA ILE A 19 -12.03 -5.53 10.87
C ILE A 19 -13.37 -5.06 11.46
N ARG A 20 -14.51 -5.34 10.78
CA ARG A 20 -15.84 -5.35 11.41
C ARG A 20 -16.31 -6.77 11.72
N GLY A 21 -16.87 -6.92 12.92
CA GLY A 21 -17.69 -8.04 13.37
C GLY A 21 -18.49 -7.55 14.59
N VAL A 22 -19.77 -7.91 14.69
CA VAL A 22 -20.80 -7.57 15.70
C VAL A 22 -20.30 -6.87 16.98
N PHE A 23 -19.94 -5.58 16.90
CA PHE A 23 -19.55 -4.76 18.05
C PHE A 23 -20.04 -3.31 17.84
N GLY A 24 -21.33 -3.07 18.09
CA GLY A 24 -21.99 -1.79 17.81
C GLY A 24 -21.37 -0.56 18.51
N SER A 25 -20.64 -0.73 19.61
CA SER A 25 -19.94 0.37 20.32
C SER A 25 -18.44 0.45 20.03
N SER A 26 -17.83 -0.62 19.52
CA SER A 26 -16.37 -0.68 19.27
C SER A 26 -16.00 -0.17 17.89
N GLU A 27 -16.92 -0.22 16.94
CA GLU A 27 -16.72 0.29 15.58
C GLU A 27 -16.37 1.78 15.56
N THR A 28 -17.08 2.60 16.35
CA THR A 28 -16.82 4.04 16.46
C THR A 28 -15.39 4.33 16.93
N MET A 29 -14.82 3.49 17.80
CA MET A 29 -13.45 3.63 18.27
C MET A 29 -12.42 3.28 17.18
N MET A 30 -12.70 2.28 16.35
CA MET A 30 -11.79 1.81 15.30
C MET A 30 -11.78 2.73 14.08
N THR A 31 -12.92 3.33 13.73
CA THR A 31 -13.00 4.30 12.62
C THR A 31 -12.14 5.55 12.87
N HIS A 32 -11.77 5.85 14.11
CA HIS A 32 -10.85 6.95 14.41
C HIS A 32 -9.38 6.65 14.05
N THR A 33 -9.00 5.37 13.91
CA THR A 33 -7.62 4.96 13.58
C THR A 33 -7.44 4.49 12.14
N GLY A 34 -8.53 4.26 11.40
CA GLY A 34 -8.47 3.87 10.00
C GLY A 34 -9.82 3.51 9.40
N THR A 35 -9.81 2.64 8.39
CA THR A 35 -11.01 2.17 7.68
C THR A 35 -11.45 0.83 8.24
N CYS A 36 -12.76 0.63 8.40
CA CYS A 36 -13.34 -0.58 8.97
C CYS A 36 -14.42 -1.15 8.03
N ASP A 37 -14.18 -2.33 7.47
CA ASP A 37 -15.09 -3.01 6.53
C ASP A 37 -15.52 -4.39 7.03
N ASP A 38 -16.73 -4.80 6.62
CA ASP A 38 -17.31 -6.12 6.94
C ASP A 38 -16.73 -7.17 6.01
N VAL A 39 -16.07 -8.18 6.59
CA VAL A 39 -15.39 -9.25 5.85
C VAL A 39 -15.99 -10.60 6.25
N PRO A 40 -16.39 -11.44 5.29
CA PRO A 40 -16.82 -12.81 5.56
C PRO A 40 -15.73 -13.61 6.29
N GLU A 41 -16.10 -14.47 7.24
CA GLU A 41 -15.14 -15.21 8.06
C GLU A 41 -14.15 -16.06 7.25
N HIS A 42 -14.60 -16.63 6.13
CA HIS A 42 -13.74 -17.41 5.23
C HIS A 42 -12.64 -16.59 4.53
N MET A 43 -12.79 -15.25 4.46
CA MET A 43 -11.80 -14.35 3.88
C MET A 43 -10.82 -13.80 4.93
N PHE A 44 -11.03 -14.08 6.22
CA PHE A 44 -10.30 -13.45 7.31
C PHE A 44 -8.79 -13.71 7.24
N ASP A 45 -8.37 -14.94 6.96
CA ASP A 45 -6.95 -15.27 6.82
C ASP A 45 -6.29 -14.52 5.66
N SER A 46 -6.99 -14.39 4.53
CA SER A 46 -6.50 -13.67 3.35
C SER A 46 -6.40 -12.16 3.58
N VAL A 47 -7.41 -11.56 4.20
CA VAL A 47 -7.41 -10.12 4.54
C VAL A 47 -6.34 -9.84 5.60
N ALA A 48 -6.18 -10.71 6.58
CA ALA A 48 -5.15 -10.57 7.60
C ALA A 48 -3.74 -10.68 7.01
N ALA A 49 -3.52 -11.57 6.03
CA ALA A 49 -2.27 -11.65 5.29
C ALA A 49 -2.00 -10.39 4.45
N LEU A 50 -3.02 -9.88 3.76
CA LEU A 50 -2.93 -8.64 2.98
C LEU A 50 -2.61 -7.43 3.86
N CYS A 51 -3.38 -7.20 4.92
CA CYS A 51 -3.24 -6.03 5.78
C CYS A 51 -2.01 -6.12 6.69
N GLY A 52 -1.66 -7.32 7.15
CA GLY A 52 -0.49 -7.54 8.01
C GLY A 52 0.83 -7.58 7.26
N GLY A 53 0.86 -8.21 6.07
CA GLY A 53 2.06 -8.34 5.24
C GLY A 53 2.21 -7.24 4.19
N GLY A 54 1.12 -6.61 3.76
CA GLY A 54 1.09 -5.56 2.75
C GLY A 54 2.08 -4.42 2.96
N PRO A 55 2.21 -3.86 4.19
CA PRO A 55 3.19 -2.82 4.45
C PRO A 55 4.64 -3.22 4.15
N ALA A 56 5.01 -4.49 4.32
CA ALA A 56 6.36 -4.96 4.01
C ALA A 56 6.67 -4.84 2.51
N TYR A 57 5.73 -5.19 1.64
CA TYR A 57 5.88 -5.01 0.19
C TYR A 57 5.99 -3.53 -0.18
N VAL A 58 5.20 -2.67 0.47
CA VAL A 58 5.25 -1.22 0.24
C VAL A 58 6.59 -0.62 0.69
N TYR A 59 7.15 -1.06 1.82
CA TYR A 59 8.48 -0.61 2.25
C TYR A 59 9.57 -0.98 1.24
N MET A 60 9.52 -2.19 0.69
CA MET A 60 10.44 -2.61 -0.39
C MET A 60 10.33 -1.72 -1.62
N VAL A 61 9.12 -1.32 -2.02
CA VAL A 61 8.90 -0.40 -3.14
C VAL A 61 9.48 0.98 -2.83
N ILE A 62 9.24 1.52 -1.63
CA ILE A 62 9.78 2.84 -1.22
C ILE A 62 11.31 2.84 -1.27
N GLU A 63 11.94 1.80 -0.71
CA GLU A 63 13.39 1.65 -0.71
C GLU A 63 13.95 1.56 -2.14
N SER A 64 13.33 0.74 -2.99
CA SER A 64 13.73 0.56 -4.39
C SER A 64 13.61 1.86 -5.21
N LEU A 65 12.53 2.62 -5.00
CA LEU A 65 12.33 3.92 -5.63
C LEU A 65 13.40 4.93 -5.18
N ALA A 66 13.73 4.93 -3.88
CA ALA A 66 14.75 5.80 -3.34
C ALA A 66 16.15 5.43 -3.86
N ASP A 67 16.47 4.13 -3.98
CA ASP A 67 17.72 3.64 -4.57
C ASP A 67 17.86 4.09 -6.04
N GLY A 68 16.78 3.98 -6.82
CA GLY A 68 16.73 4.47 -8.19
C GLY A 68 17.02 5.97 -8.29
N ALA A 69 16.43 6.78 -7.41
CA ALA A 69 16.67 8.22 -7.39
C ALA A 69 18.11 8.57 -6.96
N VAL A 70 18.67 7.84 -5.98
CA VAL A 70 20.07 8.02 -5.56
C VAL A 70 21.04 7.70 -6.70
N ARG A 71 20.77 6.64 -7.48
CA ARG A 71 21.56 6.31 -8.67
C ARG A 71 21.55 7.43 -9.72
N CYS A 72 20.48 8.23 -9.76
CA CYS A 72 20.35 9.41 -10.61
C CYS A 72 20.93 10.69 -9.97
N GLY A 73 21.54 10.62 -8.78
CA GLY A 73 22.23 11.73 -8.12
C GLY A 73 21.41 12.46 -7.05
N VAL A 74 20.22 11.98 -6.67
CA VAL A 74 19.40 12.59 -5.61
C VAL A 74 19.95 12.22 -4.22
N PRO A 75 20.06 13.15 -3.26
CA PRO A 75 20.44 12.82 -1.89
C PRO A 75 19.48 11.81 -1.25
N ARG A 76 20.02 10.84 -0.51
CA ARG A 76 19.26 9.71 0.07
C ARG A 76 18.05 10.14 0.90
N ASP A 77 18.21 11.13 1.76
CA ASP A 77 17.14 11.61 2.64
C ASP A 77 16.00 12.24 1.84
N LEU A 78 16.34 12.99 0.78
CA LEU A 78 15.36 13.58 -0.11
C LEU A 78 14.66 12.50 -0.95
N ALA A 79 15.41 11.52 -1.46
CA ALA A 79 14.89 10.41 -2.23
C ALA A 79 13.86 9.60 -1.43
N LEU A 80 14.17 9.24 -0.18
CA LEU A 80 13.25 8.51 0.71
C LEU A 80 11.99 9.32 1.00
N LYS A 81 12.14 10.62 1.27
CA LYS A 81 11.01 11.51 1.53
C LYS A 81 10.07 11.60 0.33
N LEU A 82 10.63 11.81 -0.87
CA LEU A 82 9.85 11.91 -2.10
C LEU A 82 9.20 10.58 -2.46
N ALA A 83 9.94 9.46 -2.40
CA ALA A 83 9.39 8.13 -2.66
C ALA A 83 8.22 7.79 -1.72
N SER A 84 8.37 8.07 -0.42
CA SER A 84 7.30 7.86 0.57
C SER A 84 6.06 8.70 0.24
N GLN A 85 6.24 9.97 -0.12
CA GLN A 85 5.15 10.85 -0.49
C GLN A 85 4.46 10.42 -1.79
N THR A 86 5.21 9.91 -2.76
CA THR A 86 4.67 9.37 -4.01
C THR A 86 3.74 8.19 -3.74
N ILE A 87 4.12 7.26 -2.86
CA ILE A 87 3.27 6.13 -2.49
C ILE A 87 1.98 6.58 -1.79
N VAL A 88 2.08 7.56 -0.87
CA VAL A 88 0.90 8.15 -0.23
C VAL A 88 -0.03 8.78 -1.26
N GLY A 89 0.52 9.54 -2.22
CA GLY A 89 -0.26 10.17 -3.28
C GLY A 89 -0.95 9.15 -4.19
N ALA A 90 -0.23 8.12 -4.62
CA ALA A 90 -0.78 7.05 -5.46
C ALA A 90 -1.92 6.30 -4.75
N GLY A 91 -1.74 5.95 -3.47
CA GLY A 91 -2.78 5.31 -2.68
C GLY A 91 -4.04 6.19 -2.51
N LYS A 92 -3.85 7.49 -2.24
CA LYS A 92 -4.97 8.43 -2.16
C LYS A 92 -5.73 8.55 -3.46
N MET A 93 -5.04 8.61 -4.60
CA MET A 93 -5.71 8.69 -5.91
C MET A 93 -6.63 7.49 -6.16
N VAL A 94 -6.20 6.28 -5.78
CA VAL A 94 -7.05 5.08 -5.90
C VAL A 94 -8.29 5.20 -5.01
N LEU A 95 -8.13 5.60 -3.75
CA LEU A 95 -9.22 5.70 -2.79
C LEU A 95 -10.21 6.82 -3.10
N GLU A 96 -9.72 7.99 -3.52
CA GLU A 96 -10.55 9.19 -3.74
C GLU A 96 -11.23 9.20 -5.11
N THR A 97 -10.57 8.68 -6.15
CA THR A 97 -11.14 8.70 -7.50
C THR A 97 -12.02 7.50 -7.81
N GLY A 98 -11.84 6.38 -7.09
CA GLY A 98 -12.51 5.11 -7.37
C GLY A 98 -12.20 4.53 -8.77
N LYS A 99 -11.21 5.09 -9.49
CA LYS A 99 -10.82 4.64 -10.82
C LYS A 99 -10.02 3.34 -10.72
N HIS A 100 -10.10 2.53 -11.77
CA HIS A 100 -9.27 1.34 -11.89
C HIS A 100 -7.77 1.73 -11.89
N PRO A 101 -6.88 1.04 -11.16
CA PRO A 101 -5.45 1.38 -11.13
C PRO A 101 -4.79 1.41 -12.52
N GLY A 102 -5.24 0.56 -13.45
CA GLY A 102 -4.77 0.61 -14.84
C GLY A 102 -5.11 1.91 -15.55
N GLN A 103 -6.27 2.51 -15.28
CA GLN A 103 -6.61 3.82 -15.83
C GLN A 103 -5.74 4.92 -15.22
N LEU A 104 -5.50 4.88 -13.90
CA LEU A 104 -4.60 5.84 -13.24
C LEU A 104 -3.16 5.72 -13.76
N LYS A 105 -2.71 4.50 -14.09
CA LYS A 105 -1.43 4.25 -14.78
C LYS A 105 -1.39 4.96 -16.13
N ASP A 106 -2.44 4.81 -16.94
CA ASP A 106 -2.51 5.41 -18.27
C ASP A 106 -2.54 6.95 -18.19
N GLU A 107 -3.22 7.52 -17.19
CA GLU A 107 -3.30 8.98 -16.97
C GLU A 107 -1.92 9.62 -16.66
N VAL A 108 -0.98 8.87 -16.07
CA VAL A 108 0.40 9.35 -15.80
C VAL A 108 1.42 8.93 -16.87
N CYS A 109 1.04 8.06 -17.80
CA CYS A 109 1.90 7.56 -18.86
C CYS A 109 1.71 8.39 -20.14
N SER A 110 2.50 9.45 -20.28
CA SER A 110 2.56 10.21 -21.53
C SER A 110 3.07 9.34 -22.68
N PRO A 111 2.55 9.48 -23.91
CA PRO A 111 3.08 8.77 -25.08
C PRO A 111 4.59 9.00 -25.25
N ALA A 112 5.36 7.93 -25.41
CA ALA A 112 6.83 7.94 -25.49
C ALA A 112 7.55 8.64 -24.32
N GLY A 113 6.89 8.81 -23.16
CA GLY A 113 7.47 9.40 -21.97
C GLY A 113 8.41 8.48 -21.18
N THR A 114 9.06 9.06 -20.18
CA THR A 114 9.91 8.31 -19.24
C THR A 114 9.10 7.33 -18.39
N THR A 115 7.87 7.70 -18.01
CA THR A 115 6.97 6.84 -17.20
C THR A 115 6.62 5.55 -17.93
N ILE A 116 6.22 5.62 -19.20
CA ILE A 116 5.84 4.41 -19.95
C ILE A 116 7.05 3.49 -20.20
N THR A 117 8.24 4.06 -20.37
CA THR A 117 9.48 3.31 -20.49
C THR A 117 9.81 2.57 -19.18
N ALA A 118 9.62 3.23 -18.03
CA ALA A 118 9.81 2.61 -16.72
C ALA A 118 8.78 1.48 -16.47
N VAL A 119 7.50 1.71 -16.80
CA VAL A 119 6.45 0.69 -16.69
C VAL A 119 6.80 -0.54 -17.54
N HIS A 120 7.29 -0.35 -18.76
CA HIS A 120 7.71 -1.46 -19.62
C HIS A 120 8.83 -2.31 -19.01
N GLU A 121 9.80 -1.68 -18.34
CA GLU A 121 10.87 -2.43 -17.65
C GLU A 121 10.38 -3.15 -16.39
N LEU A 122 9.38 -2.60 -15.70
CA LEU A 122 8.71 -3.28 -14.58
C LEU A 122 7.96 -4.53 -15.07
N GLU A 123 7.20 -4.40 -16.17
CA GLU A 123 6.45 -5.52 -16.77
C GLU A 123 7.39 -6.63 -17.26
N LYS A 124 8.55 -6.29 -17.85
CA LYS A 124 9.59 -7.27 -18.21
C LYS A 124 10.19 -7.98 -17.00
N SER A 125 10.26 -7.29 -15.86
CA SER A 125 10.83 -7.81 -14.62
C SER A 125 9.82 -8.63 -13.80
N GLY A 126 8.57 -8.74 -14.25
CA GLY A 126 7.53 -9.58 -13.65
C GLY A 126 6.68 -8.87 -12.59
N ILE A 127 6.57 -7.54 -12.64
CA ILE A 127 5.64 -6.73 -11.84
C ILE A 127 4.44 -6.31 -12.70
#